data_AF-A0A098BM01-F1
#
_entry.id   AF-A0A098BM01-F1
#
_cell.length_a   1.000
_cell.length_b   1.000
_cell.length_c   1.000
_cell.angle_alpha   90.00
_cell.angle_beta   90.00
_cell.angle_gamma   90.00
#
_symmetry.space_group_name_H-M   'P 1'
#
loop_
_entity.id
_entity.type
_entity.pdbx_description
1 polymer ?
#
loop_
_entity_poly.entity_id
_entity_poly.type
_entity_poly.pdbx_seq_one_letter_code
_entity_poly.pdbx_strand_id
1 'polypeptide(L)'
;MGVAVDQLGEYTGHGAHLSARIAGAEKSLAEILERHPKDPETQKFADAIRGRLSDLTAAVHAAEQMPAPRRKAAHAGISRELDGIEADLLARLGVR
;
A
#
# COMPACT_ATOMS: atom_id res chain seq x y z
N MET A 1 11.56 21.62 -11.33
CA MET A 1 11.71 20.17 -11.58
C MET A 1 10.32 19.62 -11.77
N GLY A 2 9.98 19.25 -13.00
CA GLY A 2 8.61 19.01 -13.45
C GLY A 2 7.98 17.81 -12.75
N VAL A 3 6.81 18.03 -12.17
CA VAL A 3 5.88 16.96 -11.82
C VAL A 3 5.48 16.27 -13.13
N ALA A 4 5.94 15.03 -13.30
CA ALA A 4 5.57 14.23 -14.46
C ALA A 4 4.07 13.92 -14.35
N VAL A 5 3.35 14.35 -15.37
CA VAL A 5 1.90 14.21 -15.56
C VAL A 5 1.53 12.76 -15.95
N ASP A 6 2.18 11.77 -15.33
CA ASP A 6 2.01 10.34 -15.61
C ASP A 6 1.07 9.62 -14.61
N GLN A 7 0.52 10.35 -13.63
CA GLN A 7 -0.38 9.79 -12.59
C GLN A 7 -1.76 9.30 -13.11
N LEU A 8 -2.00 9.31 -14.42
CA LEU A 8 -3.27 8.89 -15.03
C LEU A 8 -3.20 7.53 -15.74
N GLY A 9 -2.01 6.93 -15.90
CA GLY A 9 -1.85 5.52 -16.30
C GLY A 9 -1.93 4.52 -15.14
N GLU A 10 -2.01 5.01 -13.91
CA GLU A 10 -1.71 4.30 -12.66
C GLU A 10 -2.72 3.19 -12.28
N TYR A 11 -3.82 3.09 -13.03
CA TYR A 11 -4.91 2.14 -12.78
C TYR A 11 -5.15 1.12 -13.91
N THR A 12 -4.33 1.09 -14.97
CA THR A 12 -4.56 0.19 -16.13
C THR A 12 -3.41 -0.77 -16.48
N GLY A 13 -2.36 -0.85 -15.64
CA GLY A 13 -1.20 -1.74 -15.79
C GLY A 13 -1.29 -3.10 -15.06
N HIS A 14 -0.23 -3.92 -15.12
CA HIS A 14 -0.21 -5.24 -14.45
C HIS A 14 -0.29 -5.13 -12.92
N GLY A 15 0.11 -3.98 -12.38
CA GLY A 15 0.08 -3.64 -10.96
C GLY A 15 -1.24 -3.06 -10.46
N ALA A 16 -2.23 -2.83 -11.33
CA ALA A 16 -3.48 -2.13 -10.95
C ALA A 16 -4.21 -2.77 -9.75
N HIS A 17 -4.18 -4.10 -9.65
CA HIS A 17 -4.73 -4.82 -8.51
C HIS A 17 -3.98 -4.53 -7.19
N LEU A 18 -2.64 -4.46 -7.23
CA LEU A 18 -1.83 -4.13 -6.06
C LEU A 18 -2.02 -2.67 -5.66
N SER A 19 -2.06 -1.75 -6.63
CA SER A 19 -2.37 -0.33 -6.37
C SER A 19 -3.74 -0.15 -5.73
N ALA A 20 -4.76 -0.86 -6.20
CA ALA A 20 -6.10 -0.82 -5.61
C ALA A 20 -6.13 -1.33 -4.16
N ARG A 21 -5.38 -2.40 -3.86
CA ARG A 21 -5.25 -2.93 -2.50
C ARG A 21 -4.51 -1.95 -1.58
N ILE A 22 -3.43 -1.32 -2.05
CA ILE A 22 -2.70 -0.29 -1.30
C ILE A 22 -3.65 0.86 -0.95
N ALA A 23 -4.40 1.38 -1.92
CA ALA A 23 -5.39 2.44 -1.67
C ALA A 23 -6.51 2.00 -0.69
N GLY A 24 -6.89 0.71 -0.71
CA GLY A 24 -7.79 0.13 0.29
C GLY A 24 -7.18 0.14 1.70
N ALA A 25 -5.93 -0.30 1.83
CA ALA A 25 -5.21 -0.30 3.10
C ALA A 25 -5.02 1.11 3.67
N GLU A 26 -4.75 2.12 2.82
CA GLU A 26 -4.68 3.52 3.22
C GLU A 26 -6.00 4.04 3.81
N LYS A 27 -7.14 3.66 3.20
CA LYS A 27 -8.47 4.01 3.73
C LYS A 27 -8.74 3.36 5.07
N SER A 28 -8.44 2.06 5.22
CA SER A 28 -8.57 1.36 6.50
C SER A 28 -7.67 1.97 7.58
N LEU A 29 -6.48 2.43 7.20
CA LEU A 29 -5.59 3.13 8.14
C LEU A 29 -6.14 4.49 8.57
N ALA A 30 -6.71 5.25 7.64
CA ALA A 30 -7.39 6.50 7.95
C ALA A 30 -8.56 6.26 8.93
N GLU A 31 -9.34 5.21 8.73
CA GLU A 31 -10.43 4.84 9.64
C GLU A 31 -9.92 4.48 11.06
N ILE A 32 -8.79 3.75 11.17
CA ILE A 32 -8.17 3.46 12.47
C ILE A 32 -7.75 4.75 13.19
N LEU A 33 -7.15 5.70 12.47
CA LEU A 33 -6.78 7.01 13.01
C LEU A 33 -8.00 7.80 13.48
N GLU A 34 -9.11 7.75 12.74
CA GLU A 34 -10.36 8.42 13.10
C GLU A 34 -11.02 7.81 14.34
N ARG A 35 -10.91 6.48 14.52
CA ARG A 35 -11.41 5.78 15.72
C ARG A 35 -10.56 6.05 16.96
N HIS A 36 -9.24 6.23 16.80
CA HIS A 36 -8.30 6.42 17.91
C HIS A 36 -7.41 7.68 17.73
N PRO A 37 -7.98 8.89 17.61
CA PRO A 37 -7.23 10.08 17.19
C PRO A 37 -6.23 10.58 18.25
N LYS A 38 -6.45 10.23 19.51
CA LYS A 38 -5.60 10.64 20.65
C LYS A 38 -4.64 9.55 21.11
N ASP A 39 -4.66 8.38 20.47
CA ASP A 39 -3.79 7.28 20.86
C ASP A 39 -2.40 7.42 20.19
N PRO A 40 -1.33 7.68 20.97
CA PRO A 40 0.01 7.83 20.42
C PRO A 40 0.56 6.54 19.81
N GLU A 41 0.09 5.36 20.25
CA GLU A 41 0.50 4.09 19.64
C GLU A 41 -0.12 3.91 18.24
N THR A 42 -1.38 4.27 18.08
CA THR A 42 -2.06 4.31 16.78
C THR A 42 -1.43 5.31 15.82
N GLN A 43 -1.02 6.49 16.29
CA GLN A 43 -0.32 7.47 15.44
C GLN A 43 1.03 6.93 14.94
N LYS A 44 1.87 6.39 15.83
CA LYS A 44 3.15 5.76 15.46
C LYS A 44 2.96 4.60 14.48
N PHE A 45 1.95 3.78 14.72
CA PHE A 45 1.59 2.70 13.80
C PHE A 45 1.19 3.25 12.43
N ALA A 46 0.35 4.28 12.38
CA ALA A 46 -0.09 4.87 11.12
C ALA A 46 1.05 5.49 10.33
N ASP A 47 1.99 6.17 10.98
CA ASP A 47 3.17 6.72 10.31
C ASP A 47 4.03 5.59 9.72
N ALA A 48 4.23 4.51 10.47
CA ALA A 48 4.98 3.35 10.01
C ALA A 48 4.29 2.66 8.81
N ILE A 49 2.97 2.47 8.86
CA ILE A 49 2.21 1.84 7.77
C ILE A 49 2.15 2.75 6.53
N ARG A 50 1.96 4.07 6.69
CA ARG A 50 2.03 5.03 5.57
C ARG A 50 3.37 4.97 4.85
N GLY A 51 4.47 4.91 5.61
CA GLY A 51 5.81 4.72 5.05
C GLY A 51 5.89 3.46 4.19
N ARG A 52 5.47 2.31 4.74
CA ARG A 52 5.47 1.03 4.00
C ARG A 52 4.58 1.05 2.77
N LEU A 53 3.36 1.59 2.86
CA LEU A 53 2.44 1.67 1.71
C LEU A 53 2.99 2.58 0.59
N SER A 54 3.71 3.65 0.97
CA SER A 54 4.42 4.51 0.01
C SER A 54 5.55 3.74 -0.69
N ASP A 55 6.34 2.98 0.07
CA ASP A 55 7.41 2.14 -0.47
C ASP A 55 6.87 1.03 -1.39
N LEU A 56 5.76 0.39 -1.02
CA LEU A 56 5.09 -0.61 -1.85
C LEU A 56 4.53 0.00 -3.14
N THR A 57 3.99 1.21 -3.09
CA THR A 57 3.55 1.94 -4.30
C THR A 57 4.73 2.17 -5.24
N ALA A 58 5.85 2.66 -4.73
CA ALA A 58 7.07 2.83 -5.52
C ALA A 58 7.59 1.50 -6.08
N ALA A 59 7.49 0.41 -5.31
CA ALA A 59 7.88 -0.93 -5.75
C ALA A 59 6.99 -1.47 -6.89
N VAL A 60 5.67 -1.22 -6.84
CA VAL A 60 4.75 -1.56 -7.94
C VAL A 60 5.17 -0.84 -9.22
N HIS A 61 5.40 0.48 -9.15
CA HIS A 61 5.89 1.27 -10.28
C HIS A 61 7.21 0.75 -10.85
N ALA A 62 8.16 0.43 -9.97
CA ALA A 62 9.44 -0.14 -10.39
C ALA A 62 9.29 -1.52 -11.05
N ALA A 63 8.35 -2.34 -10.57
CA ALA A 63 8.09 -3.67 -11.11
C ALA A 63 7.51 -3.64 -12.53
N GLU A 64 6.70 -2.64 -12.87
CA GLU A 64 6.16 -2.48 -14.23
C GLU A 64 7.26 -2.30 -15.29
N GLN A 65 8.41 -1.72 -14.92
CA GLN A 65 9.57 -1.55 -15.80
C GLN A 65 10.41 -2.83 -15.97
N MET A 66 10.08 -3.92 -15.24
CA MET A 66 10.84 -5.16 -15.26
C MET A 66 10.33 -6.14 -16.33
N PRO A 67 11.20 -7.02 -16.87
CA PRO A 67 10.77 -8.14 -17.70
C PRO A 67 9.78 -9.06 -16.98
N ALA A 68 8.89 -9.71 -17.74
CA ALA A 68 7.72 -10.42 -17.18
C ALA A 68 8.04 -11.42 -16.04
N PRO A 69 9.10 -12.26 -16.09
CA PRO A 69 9.41 -13.16 -14.98
C PRO A 69 9.78 -12.41 -13.69
N ARG A 70 10.56 -11.33 -13.82
CA ARG A 70 11.02 -10.52 -12.69
C ARG A 70 9.90 -9.64 -12.13
N ARG A 71 9.05 -9.08 -13.00
CA ARG A 71 7.84 -8.36 -12.61
C ARG A 71 6.90 -9.24 -11.79
N LYS A 72 6.63 -10.47 -12.24
CA LYS A 72 5.79 -11.44 -11.50
C LYS A 72 6.37 -11.75 -10.11
N ALA A 73 7.68 -11.98 -10.01
CA ALA A 73 8.34 -12.23 -8.73
C ALA A 73 8.24 -11.02 -7.79
N ALA A 74 8.45 -9.80 -8.31
CA ALA A 74 8.29 -8.56 -7.54
C ALA A 74 6.84 -8.38 -7.06
N HIS A 75 5.84 -8.56 -7.93
CA HIS A 75 4.43 -8.48 -7.57
C HIS A 75 4.03 -9.51 -6.49
N ALA A 76 4.58 -10.72 -6.57
CA ALA A 76 4.35 -11.74 -5.55
C ALA A 76 4.93 -11.35 -4.18
N GLY A 77 6.12 -10.71 -4.16
CA GLY A 77 6.71 -10.15 -2.94
C GLY A 77 5.86 -9.03 -2.35
N ILE A 78 5.50 -8.05 -3.17
CA ILE A 78 4.63 -6.92 -2.79
C ILE A 78 3.30 -7.42 -2.23
N SER A 79 2.67 -8.41 -2.90
CA SER A 79 1.41 -8.99 -2.43
C SER A 79 1.54 -9.57 -1.03
N ARG A 80 2.60 -10.32 -0.74
CA ARG A 80 2.81 -10.95 0.58
C ARG A 80 3.01 -9.91 1.69
N GLU A 81 3.74 -8.84 1.38
CA GLU A 81 3.93 -7.76 2.35
C GLU A 81 2.62 -7.02 2.62
N LEU A 82 1.83 -6.80 1.57
CA LEU A 82 0.51 -6.19 1.69
C LEU A 82 -0.46 -7.07 2.47
N ASP A 83 -0.43 -8.39 2.31
CA ASP A 83 -1.23 -9.34 3.12
C ASP A 83 -0.94 -9.16 4.62
N GLY A 84 0.34 -8.94 4.99
CA GLY A 84 0.75 -8.68 6.37
C GLY A 84 0.23 -7.34 6.90
N ILE A 85 0.31 -6.28 6.08
CA ILE A 85 -0.24 -4.96 6.44
C ILE A 85 -1.76 -5.03 6.63
N GLU A 86 -2.47 -5.67 5.70
CA GLU A 86 -3.93 -5.83 5.78
C GLU A 86 -4.33 -6.61 7.05
N ALA A 87 -3.58 -7.65 7.42
CA ALA A 87 -3.81 -8.39 8.66
C ALA A 87 -3.62 -7.50 9.91
N ASP A 88 -2.58 -6.68 9.95
CA ASP A 88 -2.33 -5.73 11.05
C ASP A 88 -3.45 -4.67 11.16
N LEU A 89 -3.94 -4.19 10.01
CA LEU A 89 -5.05 -3.23 9.95
C LEU A 89 -6.36 -3.86 10.45
N LEU A 90 -6.70 -5.06 9.98
CA LEU A 90 -7.89 -5.80 10.41
C LEU A 90 -7.87 -6.08 11.92
N ALA A 91 -6.72 -6.49 12.45
CA ALA A 91 -6.54 -6.73 13.88
C ALA A 91 -6.86 -5.48 14.73
N ARG A 92 -6.52 -4.29 14.24
CA ARG A 92 -6.80 -3.00 14.90
C ARG A 92 -8.23 -2.51 14.69
N LEU A 93 -8.83 -2.81 13.56
CA LEU A 93 -10.25 -2.54 13.32
C LEU A 93 -11.18 -3.45 14.12
N GLY A 94 -10.63 -4.53 14.71
CA GLY A 94 -11.38 -5.51 15.49
C GLY A 94 -12.21 -6.46 14.61
N VAL A 95 -11.86 -6.57 13.33
CA VAL A 95 -12.57 -7.41 12.35
C VAL A 95 -11.76 -8.70 12.16
N ARG A 96 -12.33 -9.84 12.54
CA ARG A 96 -11.78 -11.19 12.35
C ARG A 96 -12.75 -12.04 11.56
#